data_AF-A0A833CJS4-F1
#
_entry.id   AF-A0A833CJS4-F1
#
_cell.length_a   1.000
_cell.length_b   1.000
_cell.length_c   1.000
_cell.angle_alpha   90.00
_cell.angle_beta   90.00
_cell.angle_gamma   90.00
#
_symmetry.space_group_name_H-M   'P 1'
#
loop_
_entity.id
_entity.type
_entity.pdbx_description
1 polymer ?
#
loop_
_entity_poly.entity_id
_entity_poly.type
_entity_poly.pdbx_seq_one_letter_code
_entity_poly.pdbx_strand_id
1 'polypeptide(L)'
;MTGMQEAEALNGVRFQRRAWNWVIECFGRDLANDRAERNRRFLEETVELVQSLGCDKTTILQIVEYVYARDTGIPEQEVGGVMVTFAALCEANNIEMAVAGRNELSRISSVKVMRKIRAKHSLKPKL
;
A
#
# COMPACT_ATOMS: atom_id res chain seq x y z
N MET A 1 -17.28 4.54 -22.10
CA MET A 1 -16.32 3.50 -21.68
C MET A 1 -16.81 2.18 -22.23
N THR A 2 -15.93 1.33 -22.75
CA THR A 2 -16.33 -0.02 -23.19
C THR A 2 -16.57 -0.90 -21.95
N GLY A 3 -17.38 -1.95 -22.07
CA GLY A 3 -17.72 -2.82 -20.92
C GLY A 3 -16.50 -3.46 -20.23
N MET A 4 -15.36 -3.58 -20.93
CA MET A 4 -14.09 -4.02 -20.33
C MET A 4 -13.49 -2.98 -19.36
N GLN A 5 -13.50 -1.70 -19.74
CA GLN A 5 -12.95 -0.62 -18.91
C GLN A 5 -13.75 -0.44 -17.61
N GLU A 6 -15.07 -0.60 -17.68
CA GLU A 6 -15.94 -0.58 -16.49
C GLU A 6 -15.70 -1.79 -15.58
N ALA A 7 -15.53 -2.99 -16.14
CA ALA A 7 -15.25 -4.20 -15.36
C ALA A 7 -13.88 -4.13 -14.64
N GLU A 8 -12.85 -3.57 -15.28
CA GLU A 8 -11.53 -3.35 -14.69
C GLU A 8 -11.57 -2.31 -13.57
N ALA A 9 -12.26 -1.18 -13.78
CA ALA A 9 -12.46 -0.17 -12.74
C ALA A 9 -13.24 -0.72 -11.53
N LEU A 10 -14.30 -1.52 -11.78
CA LEU A 10 -15.07 -2.21 -10.74
C LEU A 10 -14.22 -3.23 -9.97
N ASN A 11 -13.25 -3.89 -10.62
CA ASN A 11 -12.32 -4.78 -9.95
C ASN A 11 -11.38 -4.04 -8.99
N GLY A 12 -10.93 -2.83 -9.34
CA GLY A 12 -10.15 -1.96 -8.45
C GLY A 12 -10.94 -1.52 -7.22
N VAL A 13 -12.17 -1.02 -7.41
CA VAL A 13 -13.07 -0.64 -6.31
C VAL A 13 -13.36 -1.83 -5.38
N ARG A 14 -13.53 -3.03 -5.95
CA ARG A 14 -13.68 -4.27 -5.18
C ARG A 14 -12.42 -4.59 -4.38
N PHE A 15 -11.23 -4.39 -4.94
CA PHE A 15 -9.98 -4.63 -4.22
C PHE A 15 -9.82 -3.70 -3.02
N GLN A 16 -10.00 -2.39 -3.21
CA GLN A 16 -9.91 -1.40 -2.13
C GLN A 16 -10.88 -1.72 -0.99
N ARG A 17 -12.14 -2.05 -1.31
CA ARG A 17 -13.14 -2.41 -0.29
C ARG A 17 -12.79 -3.70 0.44
N ARG A 18 -12.26 -4.71 -0.25
CA ARG A 18 -11.84 -5.98 0.37
C ARG A 18 -10.63 -5.78 1.29
N ALA A 19 -9.64 -5.00 0.85
CA ALA A 19 -8.49 -4.64 1.69
C ALA A 19 -8.95 -3.90 2.95
N TRP A 20 -9.86 -2.93 2.82
CA TRP A 20 -10.44 -2.22 3.96
C TRP A 20 -11.16 -3.15 4.94
N ASN A 21 -12.00 -4.05 4.43
CA ASN A 21 -12.69 -5.04 5.27
C ASN A 21 -11.69 -5.93 6.02
N TRP A 22 -10.62 -6.37 5.36
CA TRP A 22 -9.56 -7.15 6.00
C TRP A 22 -8.84 -6.35 7.10
N VAL A 23 -8.56 -5.05 6.88
CA VAL A 23 -7.96 -4.20 7.92
C VAL A 23 -8.85 -4.14 9.15
N ILE A 24 -10.17 -3.94 8.99
CA ILE A 24 -11.12 -3.94 10.10
C ILE A 24 -11.15 -5.30 10.80
N GLU A 25 -11.20 -6.39 10.06
CA GLU A 25 -11.21 -7.75 10.62
C GLU A 25 -9.92 -8.04 11.41
N CYS A 26 -8.77 -7.65 10.86
CA CYS A 26 -7.47 -7.93 11.44
C CYS A 26 -7.21 -7.07 12.70
N PHE A 27 -7.55 -5.78 12.66
CA PHE A 27 -7.09 -4.80 13.64
C PHE A 27 -8.21 -4.14 14.48
N GLY A 28 -9.48 -4.34 14.12
CA GLY A 28 -10.60 -3.61 14.70
C GLY A 28 -10.76 -2.20 14.09
N ARG A 29 -11.90 -1.56 14.37
CA ARG A 29 -12.26 -0.27 13.74
C ARG A 29 -11.38 0.88 14.19
N ASP A 30 -10.95 0.91 15.45
CA ASP A 30 -10.20 2.05 15.98
C ASP A 30 -8.84 2.16 15.28
N LEU A 31 -8.09 1.06 15.24
CA LEU A 31 -6.79 1.01 14.56
C LEU A 31 -6.91 1.06 13.03
N ALA A 32 -8.02 0.58 12.46
CA ALA A 32 -8.29 0.75 11.03
C ALA A 32 -8.48 2.23 10.65
N ASN A 33 -9.11 3.02 11.52
CA ASN A 33 -9.38 4.45 11.29
C ASN A 33 -8.24 5.38 11.75
N ASP A 34 -7.19 4.86 12.39
CA ASP A 34 -5.99 5.62 12.72
C ASP A 34 -5.23 6.01 11.44
N ARG A 35 -5.44 7.25 11.00
CA ARG A 35 -4.82 7.81 9.78
C ARG A 35 -3.29 7.86 9.87
N ALA A 36 -2.74 8.14 11.05
CA ALA A 36 -1.28 8.18 11.23
C ALA A 36 -0.69 6.77 11.06
N GLU A 37 -1.36 5.75 11.60
CA GLU A 37 -0.97 4.36 11.36
C GLU A 37 -1.10 3.95 9.90
N ARG A 38 -2.18 4.36 9.21
CA ARG A 38 -2.33 4.06 7.77
C ARG A 38 -1.21 4.69 6.94
N ASN A 39 -0.81 5.92 7.27
CA ASN A 39 0.32 6.58 6.62
C ASN A 39 1.63 5.82 6.86
N ARG A 40 1.96 5.47 8.11
CA ARG A 40 3.19 4.71 8.42
C ARG A 40 3.20 3.36 7.74
N ARG A 41 2.10 2.62 7.74
CA ARG A 41 2.01 1.30 7.08
C ARG A 41 2.18 1.39 5.57
N PHE A 42 1.60 2.38 4.92
CA PHE A 42 1.81 2.58 3.49
C PHE A 42 3.27 2.95 3.16
N LEU A 43 3.88 3.80 3.98
CA LEU A 43 5.29 4.18 3.83
C LEU A 43 6.23 2.98 4.01
N GLU A 44 6.02 2.16 5.05
CA GLU A 44 6.80 0.94 5.29
C GLU A 44 6.79 0.02 4.06
N GLU A 45 5.62 -0.29 3.50
CA GLU A 45 5.51 -1.19 2.33
C GLU A 45 6.14 -0.57 1.07
N THR A 46 6.05 0.75 0.91
CA THR A 46 6.67 1.47 -0.21
C THR A 46 8.19 1.38 -0.11
N VAL A 47 8.75 1.57 1.10
CA VAL A 47 10.19 1.44 1.37
C VAL A 47 10.65 -0.01 1.20
N GLU A 48 9.91 -0.99 1.71
CA GLU A 48 10.19 -2.42 1.53
C GLU A 48 10.19 -2.81 0.04
N LEU A 49 9.22 -2.31 -0.74
CA LEU A 49 9.16 -2.54 -2.18
C LEU A 49 10.40 -2.00 -2.90
N VAL A 50 10.72 -0.70 -2.77
CA VAL A 50 11.87 -0.14 -3.50
C VAL A 50 13.20 -0.72 -3.03
N GLN A 51 13.32 -1.06 -1.74
CA GLN A 51 14.46 -1.80 -1.21
C GLN A 51 14.62 -3.15 -1.91
N SER A 52 13.52 -3.90 -2.08
CA SER A 52 13.54 -5.21 -2.75
C SER A 52 13.94 -5.11 -4.24
N LEU A 53 13.76 -3.94 -4.84
CA LEU A 53 14.14 -3.62 -6.22
C LEU A 53 15.53 -2.98 -6.33
N GLY A 54 16.30 -2.93 -5.23
CA GLY A 54 17.68 -2.46 -5.21
C GLY A 54 17.86 -0.96 -4.98
N CYS A 55 16.81 -0.23 -4.60
CA CYS A 55 16.95 1.17 -4.19
C CYS A 55 17.69 1.25 -2.84
N ASP A 56 18.79 1.98 -2.80
CA ASP A 56 19.57 2.14 -1.58
C ASP A 56 18.94 3.18 -0.62
N LYS A 57 19.29 3.07 0.65
CA LYS A 57 18.78 3.94 1.72
C LYS A 57 19.10 5.42 1.48
N THR A 58 20.25 5.74 0.91
CA THR A 58 20.66 7.15 0.67
C THR A 58 19.74 7.79 -0.34
N THR A 59 19.42 7.08 -1.43
CA THR A 59 18.47 7.51 -2.45
C THR A 59 17.08 7.77 -1.83
N ILE A 60 16.60 6.89 -0.96
CA ILE A 60 15.31 7.08 -0.26
C ILE A 60 15.33 8.36 0.58
N LEU A 61 16.38 8.59 1.36
CA LEU A 61 16.50 9.80 2.19
C LEU A 61 16.58 11.07 1.34
N GLN A 62 17.28 11.05 0.20
CA GLN A 62 17.34 12.19 -0.72
C GLN A 62 15.96 12.53 -1.31
N ILE A 63 15.15 11.51 -1.65
CA ILE A 63 13.78 11.73 -2.11
C ILE A 63 12.91 12.34 -1.01
N VAL A 64 13.07 11.91 0.24
CA VAL A 64 12.36 12.51 1.38
C VAL A 64 12.69 14.00 1.47
N GLU A 65 13.98 14.37 1.51
CA GLU A 65 14.39 15.78 1.56
C GLU A 65 13.83 16.60 0.39
N TYR A 66 13.88 16.03 -0.82
CA TYR A 66 13.36 16.69 -2.03
C TYR A 66 11.84 16.93 -1.99
N VAL A 67 11.06 15.99 -1.45
CA VAL A 67 9.60 16.14 -1.30
C VAL A 67 9.26 17.16 -0.22
N TYR A 68 9.93 17.11 0.93
CA TYR A 68 9.68 18.03 2.05
C TYR A 68 10.19 19.46 1.81
N ALA A 69 11.02 19.68 0.78
CA ALA A 69 11.43 21.01 0.33
C ALA A 69 10.35 21.77 -0.47
N ARG A 70 9.16 21.18 -0.66
CA ARG A 70 8.05 21.72 -1.49
C ARG A 70 6.80 21.97 -0.65
N ASP A 71 5.89 22.76 -1.21
CA ASP A 71 4.55 22.88 -0.66
C ASP A 71 3.83 21.53 -0.67
N THR A 72 2.97 21.33 0.34
CA THR A 72 2.18 20.10 0.46
C THR A 72 1.19 19.98 -0.70
N GLY A 73 1.18 18.82 -1.36
CA GLY A 73 0.26 18.51 -2.46
C GLY A 73 -1.18 18.26 -2.00
N ILE A 74 -2.10 18.22 -2.98
CA ILE A 74 -3.52 17.92 -2.75
C ILE A 74 -3.69 16.38 -2.65
N PRO A 75 -4.30 15.83 -1.59
CA PRO A 75 -4.35 14.38 -1.36
C PRO A 75 -4.84 13.54 -2.55
N GLU A 76 -5.90 13.97 -3.22
CA GLU A 76 -6.46 13.26 -4.37
C GLU A 76 -5.49 13.19 -5.56
N GLN A 77 -4.72 14.26 -5.76
CA GLN A 77 -3.69 14.32 -6.80
C GLN A 77 -2.51 13.40 -6.46
N GLU A 78 -2.06 13.41 -5.20
CA GLU A 78 -0.96 12.55 -4.74
C GLU A 78 -1.33 11.05 -4.81
N VAL A 79 -2.59 10.69 -4.51
CA VAL A 79 -3.09 9.32 -4.73
C VAL A 79 -2.98 8.94 -6.21
N GLY A 80 -3.36 9.83 -7.13
CA GLY A 80 -3.21 9.60 -8.57
C GLY A 80 -1.75 9.43 -9.00
N GLY A 81 -0.84 10.27 -8.47
CA GLY A 81 0.60 10.18 -8.71
C GLY A 81 1.18 8.84 -8.24
N VAL A 82 0.84 8.39 -7.03
CA VAL A 82 1.21 7.07 -6.50
C VAL A 82 0.70 5.95 -7.41
N MET A 83 -0.56 6.00 -7.85
CA MET A 83 -1.12 4.93 -8.71
C MET A 83 -0.39 4.81 -10.05
N VAL A 84 -0.13 5.94 -10.73
CA VAL A 84 0.53 5.95 -12.03
C VAL A 84 1.98 5.49 -11.91
N THR A 85 2.71 5.98 -10.90
CA THR A 85 4.12 5.62 -10.70
C THR A 85 4.29 4.18 -10.24
N PHE A 86 3.40 3.67 -9.38
CA PHE A 86 3.42 2.27 -8.96
C PHE A 86 3.13 1.33 -10.15
N ALA A 87 2.15 1.65 -11.00
CA ALA A 87 1.88 0.86 -12.21
C ALA A 87 3.10 0.84 -13.16
N ALA A 88 3.74 1.99 -13.40
CA ALA A 88 4.94 2.06 -14.22
C ALA A 88 6.13 1.27 -13.63
N LEU A 89 6.32 1.35 -12.30
CA LEU A 89 7.35 0.57 -11.60
C LEU A 89 7.11 -0.94 -11.75
N CYS A 90 5.87 -1.38 -11.61
CA CYS A 90 5.47 -2.76 -11.80
C CYS A 90 5.76 -3.26 -13.22
N GLU A 91 5.39 -2.48 -14.25
CA GLU A 91 5.69 -2.82 -15.65
C GLU A 91 7.20 -2.92 -15.90
N ALA A 92 7.98 -1.95 -15.41
CA ALA A 92 9.44 -1.95 -15.55
C ALA A 92 10.12 -3.18 -14.90
N ASN A 93 9.47 -3.80 -13.93
CA ASN A 93 9.96 -4.98 -13.23
C ASN A 93 9.23 -6.28 -13.63
N ASN A 94 8.38 -6.24 -14.67
CA ASN A 94 7.57 -7.38 -15.12
C ASN A 94 6.68 -7.99 -14.02
N ILE A 95 6.07 -7.14 -13.18
CA ILE A 95 5.17 -7.53 -12.10
C ILE A 95 3.74 -7.12 -12.46
N GLU A 96 2.82 -8.08 -12.55
CA GLU A 96 1.39 -7.75 -12.70
C GLU A 96 0.82 -7.29 -11.34
N MET A 97 0.65 -5.98 -11.17
CA MET A 97 0.30 -5.36 -9.89
C MET A 97 -1.01 -5.90 -9.30
N ALA A 98 -2.01 -6.22 -10.13
CA ALA A 98 -3.30 -6.64 -9.65
C ALA A 98 -3.28 -8.09 -9.15
N VAL A 99 -2.54 -8.99 -9.81
CA VAL A 99 -2.26 -10.36 -9.37
C VAL A 99 -1.47 -10.31 -8.05
N ALA A 100 -0.41 -9.50 -7.97
CA ALA A 100 0.40 -9.36 -6.77
C ALA A 100 -0.47 -8.93 -5.56
N GLY A 101 -1.30 -7.90 -5.73
CA GLY A 101 -2.23 -7.45 -4.70
C GLY A 101 -3.25 -8.51 -4.28
N ARG A 102 -3.85 -9.24 -5.24
CA ARG A 102 -4.80 -10.32 -4.93
C ARG A 102 -4.16 -11.48 -4.17
N ASN A 103 -2.96 -11.89 -4.57
CA ASN A 103 -2.21 -12.96 -3.93
C ASN A 103 -1.85 -12.58 -2.49
N GLU A 104 -1.39 -11.35 -2.27
CA GLU A 104 -1.05 -10.87 -0.94
C GLU A 104 -2.28 -10.79 -0.04
N LEU A 105 -3.38 -10.21 -0.53
CA LEU A 105 -4.63 -10.14 0.24
C LEU A 105 -5.15 -11.53 0.61
N SER A 106 -5.03 -12.51 -0.29
CA SER A 106 -5.37 -13.92 0.00
C SER A 106 -4.47 -14.51 1.11
N ARG A 107 -3.16 -14.29 1.02
CA ARG A 107 -2.17 -14.78 1.99
C ARG A 107 -2.43 -14.24 3.39
N ILE A 108 -2.60 -12.93 3.53
CA ILE A 108 -2.80 -12.25 4.82
C ILE A 108 -4.18 -12.52 5.44
N SER A 109 -5.16 -12.93 4.63
CA SER A 109 -6.49 -13.31 5.10
C SER A 109 -6.52 -14.70 5.77
N SER A 110 -5.48 -15.52 5.61
CA SER A 110 -5.42 -16.79 6.32
C SER A 110 -5.31 -16.59 7.83
N VAL A 111 -6.06 -17.37 8.62
CA VAL A 111 -6.08 -17.30 10.10
C VAL A 111 -4.66 -17.34 10.69
N LYS A 112 -3.80 -18.20 10.13
CA LYS A 112 -2.41 -18.35 10.57
C LYS A 112 -1.59 -17.08 10.37
N VAL A 113 -1.71 -16.42 9.21
CA VAL A 113 -0.95 -15.20 8.91
C VAL A 113 -1.53 -14.02 9.67
N MET A 114 -2.85 -13.90 9.75
CA MET A 114 -3.52 -12.85 10.51
C MET A 114 -3.10 -12.86 11.99
N ARG A 115 -3.02 -14.04 12.62
CA ARG A 115 -2.50 -14.16 14.00
C ARG A 115 -1.06 -13.67 14.13
N LYS A 116 -0.19 -13.99 13.17
CA LYS A 116 1.20 -13.52 13.15
C LYS A 116 1.27 -12.00 12.97
N ILE A 117 0.44 -11.43 12.10
CA ILE A 117 0.36 -9.99 11.86
C ILE A 117 -0.06 -9.25 13.13
N ARG A 118 -1.11 -9.74 13.82
CA ARG A 118 -1.55 -9.17 15.11
C ARG A 118 -0.44 -9.18 16.16
N ALA A 119 0.26 -10.31 16.31
CA ALA A 119 1.36 -10.44 17.25
C ALA A 119 2.55 -9.52 16.92
N LYS A 120 2.89 -9.37 15.63
CA LYS A 120 3.92 -8.41 15.21
C LYS A 120 3.50 -6.96 15.48
N HIS A 121 2.23 -6.63 15.22
CA HIS A 121 1.70 -5.28 15.43
C HIS A 121 1.78 -4.86 16.90
N SER A 122 1.43 -5.74 17.83
CA SER A 122 1.52 -5.46 19.27
C SER A 122 2.93 -5.19 19.79
N LEU A 123 3.97 -5.55 19.02
CA LEU A 123 5.37 -5.37 19.37
C LEU A 123 6.00 -4.15 18.67
N LYS A 124 5.26 -3.45 17.80
CA LYS A 124 5.82 -2.31 17.08
C LYS A 124 6.14 -1.16 18.03
N PRO A 125 7.30 -0.50 17.87
CA PRO A 125 7.58 0.76 18.56
C PRO A 125 6.51 1.79 18.20
N LYS A 126 6.11 2.62 19.18
CA LYS A 126 5.39 3.85 18.88
C LYS A 126 6.39 4.84 18.28
N LEU A 127 6.42 4.91 16.96
CA LEU A 127 7.15 5.92 16.18
C LEU A 127 6.33 7.21 16.11
#